data_AF-A0ABD6B3J4-F1
#
_entry.id   AF-A0ABD6B3J4-F1
#
_cell.length_a   1.000
_cell.length_b   1.000
_cell.length_c   1.000
_cell.angle_alpha   90.00
_cell.angle_beta   90.00
_cell.angle_gamma   90.00
#
_symmetry.space_group_name_H-M   'P 1'
#
loop_
_entity.id
_entity.type
_entity.pdbx_description
1 polymer ?
#
loop_
_entity_poly.entity_id
_entity_poly.type
_entity_poly.pdbx_seq_one_letter_code
_entity_poly.pdbx_strand_id
1 'polypeptide(L)'
;MPDDNRFAGLSDADGDDQPEEPADSEDEEETGAGPAFEFDATTAKSIYVRPETLEVLEDAEFEVESQLRREHGIRDVTGREFHDAAVRVLAEHADEIVDRILDEREQD
;
A
#
# COMPACT_ATOMS: atom_id res chain seq x y z
N MET A 1 16.88 56.42 -11.98
CA MET A 1 16.16 55.38 -12.70
C MET A 1 17.18 54.36 -13.17
N PRO A 2 17.25 53.21 -12.50
CA PRO A 2 17.61 51.94 -13.10
C PRO A 2 16.46 50.93 -12.95
N ASP A 3 16.24 50.19 -14.03
CA ASP A 3 15.30 49.09 -14.20
C ASP A 3 15.63 47.89 -13.29
N ASP A 4 14.61 47.19 -12.81
CA ASP A 4 14.74 45.78 -12.44
C ASP A 4 13.37 45.08 -12.53
N ASN A 5 13.11 44.54 -13.72
CA ASN A 5 12.08 43.53 -13.97
C ASN A 5 12.42 42.25 -13.19
N ARG A 6 11.99 42.16 -11.94
CA ARG A 6 12.18 40.96 -11.09
C ARG A 6 11.14 39.85 -11.28
N PHE A 7 10.16 40.03 -12.15
CA PHE A 7 9.01 39.09 -12.28
C PHE A 7 8.75 38.57 -13.70
N ALA A 8 9.68 38.79 -14.65
CA ALA A 8 9.51 38.33 -16.04
C ALA A 8 10.05 36.89 -16.27
N GLY A 9 9.67 35.93 -15.42
CA GLY A 9 10.19 34.54 -15.52
C GLY A 9 9.32 33.46 -14.87
N LEU A 10 8.02 33.69 -14.72
CA LEU A 10 7.07 32.72 -14.14
C LEU A 10 5.93 32.36 -15.11
N SER A 11 6.22 32.33 -16.41
CA SER A 11 5.31 31.75 -17.39
C SER A 11 6.01 30.57 -18.07
N ASP A 12 5.31 29.44 -18.08
CA ASP A 12 5.62 28.15 -18.71
C ASP A 12 6.51 27.20 -17.91
N ALA A 13 5.87 26.49 -16.99
CA ALA A 13 6.21 25.11 -16.63
C ALA A 13 4.94 24.26 -16.67
N ASP A 14 4.29 24.22 -17.83
CA ASP A 14 3.46 23.08 -18.23
C ASP A 14 4.43 22.00 -18.72
N GLY A 15 4.56 20.93 -17.93
CA GLY A 15 5.43 19.79 -18.22
C GLY A 15 4.93 18.57 -17.50
N ASP A 16 4.00 17.86 -18.16
CA ASP A 16 3.61 16.46 -17.99
C ASP A 16 4.14 15.73 -16.74
N ASP A 17 3.34 15.73 -15.68
CA ASP A 17 3.47 14.78 -14.57
C ASP A 17 2.89 13.42 -15.03
N GLN A 18 3.67 12.69 -15.82
CA GLN A 18 3.42 11.27 -16.08
C GLN A 18 3.77 10.47 -14.82
N PRO A 19 2.91 9.57 -14.34
CA PRO A 19 3.28 8.66 -13.27
C PRO A 19 4.38 7.72 -13.78
N GLU A 20 5.58 7.82 -13.22
CA GLU A 20 6.65 6.86 -13.49
C GLU A 20 6.23 5.48 -12.98
N GLU A 21 6.00 4.54 -13.89
CA GLU A 21 5.96 3.11 -13.56
C GLU A 21 7.33 2.70 -13.01
N PRO A 22 7.40 1.87 -11.95
CA PRO A 22 8.68 1.37 -11.48
C PRO A 22 9.28 0.47 -12.57
N ALA A 23 10.34 0.96 -13.21
CA ALA A 23 11.14 0.17 -14.13
C ALA A 23 11.76 -1.00 -13.38
N ASP A 24 11.27 -2.20 -13.65
CA ASP A 24 11.86 -3.47 -13.22
C ASP A 24 13.26 -3.56 -13.85
N SER A 25 14.25 -3.15 -13.06
CA SER A 25 15.65 -3.16 -13.47
C SER A 25 16.20 -4.56 -13.24
N GLU A 26 15.98 -5.43 -14.23
CA GLU A 26 16.73 -6.67 -14.41
C GLU A 26 18.19 -6.31 -14.74
N ASP A 27 19.01 -6.04 -13.71
CA ASP A 27 20.47 -6.07 -13.82
C ASP A 27 21.02 -7.06 -12.80
N GLU A 28 21.14 -8.31 -13.25
CA GLU A 28 21.86 -9.40 -12.61
C GLU A 28 23.37 -9.13 -12.67
N GLU A 29 23.91 -8.39 -11.69
CA GLU A 29 25.33 -8.50 -11.34
C GLU A 29 25.49 -9.19 -9.97
N GLU A 30 25.74 -10.50 -10.06
CA GLU A 30 26.08 -11.44 -9.00
C GLU A 30 27.36 -11.01 -8.25
N THR A 31 27.25 -10.03 -7.35
CA THR A 31 28.26 -9.79 -6.30
C THR A 31 27.85 -10.58 -5.07
N GLY A 32 28.51 -11.73 -4.88
CA GLY A 32 28.21 -12.78 -3.89
C GLY A 32 28.39 -12.40 -2.41
N ALA A 33 27.72 -11.35 -1.97
CA ALA A 33 27.39 -11.12 -0.58
C ALA A 33 25.94 -10.65 -0.55
N GLY A 34 25.02 -11.62 -0.45
CA GLY A 34 23.65 -11.31 -0.08
C GLY A 34 23.62 -10.44 1.18
N PRO A 35 22.55 -9.66 1.40
CA PRO A 35 22.48 -8.71 2.51
C PRO A 35 22.88 -9.38 3.82
N ALA A 36 23.59 -8.64 4.68
CA ALA A 36 24.13 -9.14 5.96
C ALA A 36 23.04 -9.65 6.94
N PHE A 37 21.78 -9.45 6.58
CA PHE A 37 20.59 -10.04 7.19
C PHE A 37 19.73 -10.58 6.06
N GLU A 38 19.21 -11.81 6.20
CA GLU A 38 18.20 -12.31 5.28
C GLU A 38 16.93 -11.48 5.44
N PHE A 39 16.42 -10.93 4.35
CA PHE A 39 15.06 -10.40 4.32
C PHE A 39 14.11 -11.59 4.28
N ASP A 40 13.12 -11.64 5.18
CA ASP A 40 11.99 -12.54 5.01
C ASP A 40 11.42 -12.32 3.61
N ALA A 41 11.42 -13.37 2.79
CA ALA A 41 10.97 -13.31 1.41
C ALA A 41 9.45 -13.06 1.36
N THR A 42 9.06 -11.80 1.25
CA THR A 42 7.65 -11.41 1.02
C THR A 42 7.45 -11.10 -0.45
N THR A 43 6.38 -11.65 -1.04
CA THR A 43 5.96 -11.28 -2.40
C THR A 43 4.94 -10.15 -2.32
N ALA A 44 5.26 -9.02 -2.95
CA ALA A 44 4.30 -7.92 -3.10
C ALA A 44 3.17 -8.36 -4.05
N LYS A 45 1.92 -8.08 -3.66
CA LYS A 45 0.74 -8.30 -4.49
C LYS A 45 -0.19 -7.11 -4.39
N SER A 46 -0.51 -6.50 -5.52
CA SER A 46 -1.53 -5.46 -5.62
C SER A 46 -2.93 -6.08 -5.65
N ILE A 47 -3.87 -5.47 -4.93
CA ILE A 47 -5.28 -5.88 -4.86
C ILE A 47 -6.13 -4.70 -5.31
N TYR A 48 -7.08 -4.94 -6.22
CA TYR A 48 -8.02 -3.93 -6.68
C TYR A 48 -9.24 -3.92 -5.76
N VAL A 49 -9.43 -2.82 -5.04
CA VAL A 49 -10.60 -2.56 -4.20
C VAL A 49 -11.19 -1.21 -4.55
N ARG A 50 -12.50 -1.04 -4.32
CA ARG A 50 -13.14 0.27 -4.47
C ARG A 50 -12.67 1.20 -3.35
N PRO A 51 -12.61 2.54 -3.57
CA PRO A 51 -12.17 3.48 -2.55
C PRO A 51 -12.93 3.34 -1.22
N GLU A 52 -14.24 3.17 -1.28
CA GLU A 52 -15.10 2.98 -0.10
C GLU A 52 -14.76 1.70 0.68
N THR A 53 -14.25 0.66 0.02
CA THR A 53 -13.82 -0.58 0.67
C THR A 53 -12.45 -0.42 1.31
N LEU A 54 -11.57 0.39 0.71
CA LEU A 54 -10.26 0.69 1.27
C LEU A 54 -10.38 1.48 2.57
N GLU A 55 -11.26 2.49 2.62
CA GLU A 55 -11.53 3.27 3.84
C GLU A 55 -11.98 2.38 5.01
N VAL A 56 -12.84 1.38 4.74
CA VAL A 56 -13.28 0.43 5.76
C VAL A 56 -12.13 -0.45 6.27
N LEU A 57 -11.18 -0.83 5.40
CA LEU A 57 -10.01 -1.59 5.81
C LEU A 57 -9.07 -0.75 6.70
N GLU A 58 -8.87 0.53 6.36
CA GLU A 58 -8.04 1.45 7.15
C GLU A 58 -8.63 1.67 8.56
N ASP A 59 -9.96 1.82 8.66
CA ASP A 59 -10.65 1.89 9.95
C ASP A 59 -10.48 0.60 10.76
N ALA A 60 -10.56 -0.57 10.10
CA ALA A 60 -10.32 -1.87 10.75
C ALA A 60 -8.87 -2.02 11.23
N GLU A 61 -7.88 -1.57 10.44
CA GLU A 61 -6.47 -1.54 10.84
C GLU A 61 -6.28 -0.72 12.12
N PHE A 62 -6.84 0.50 12.15
CA PHE A 62 -6.78 1.36 13.34
C PHE A 62 -7.43 0.70 14.57
N GLU A 63 -8.56 0.02 14.38
CA GLU A 63 -9.21 -0.71 15.48
C GLU A 63 -8.32 -1.84 16.02
N VAL A 64 -7.73 -2.65 15.14
CA VAL A 64 -6.81 -3.73 15.52
C VAL A 64 -5.62 -3.17 16.29
N GLU A 65 -4.97 -2.11 15.80
CA GLU A 65 -3.86 -1.47 16.51
C GLU A 65 -4.26 -0.94 17.88
N SER A 66 -5.45 -0.32 17.97
CA SER A 66 -6.00 0.19 19.23
C SER A 66 -6.22 -0.93 20.25
N GLN A 67 -6.76 -2.07 19.82
CA GLN A 67 -6.95 -3.25 20.67
C GLN A 67 -5.59 -3.83 21.12
N LEU A 68 -4.66 -4.06 20.18
CA LEU A 68 -3.31 -4.53 20.47
C LEU A 68 -2.60 -3.64 21.50
N ARG A 69 -2.76 -2.33 21.39
CA ARG A 69 -2.17 -1.37 22.34
C ARG A 69 -2.83 -1.43 23.70
N ARG A 70 -4.15 -1.52 23.78
CA ARG A 70 -4.90 -1.48 25.05
C ARG A 70 -4.82 -2.78 25.81
N GLU A 71 -4.90 -3.90 25.11
CA GLU A 71 -5.06 -5.23 25.71
C GLU A 71 -3.72 -5.98 25.82
N HIS A 72 -2.83 -5.77 24.86
CA HIS A 72 -1.56 -6.49 24.78
C HIS A 72 -0.33 -5.60 24.98
N GLY A 73 -0.51 -4.27 25.04
CA GLY A 73 0.59 -3.32 25.18
C GLY A 73 1.49 -3.23 23.95
N ILE A 74 1.08 -3.81 22.82
CA ILE A 74 1.83 -3.85 21.56
C ILE A 74 1.61 -2.52 20.81
N ARG A 75 2.67 -2.00 20.20
CA ARG A 75 2.68 -0.73 19.45
C ARG A 75 3.50 -0.90 18.18
N ASP A 76 3.35 0.08 17.29
CA ASP A 76 4.16 0.20 16.08
C ASP A 76 4.07 -1.08 15.22
N VAL A 77 2.84 -1.61 15.07
CA VAL A 77 2.55 -2.76 14.22
C VAL A 77 2.90 -2.37 12.79
N THR A 78 3.72 -3.18 12.12
CA THR A 78 4.06 -2.89 10.73
C THR A 78 2.89 -3.26 9.83
N GLY A 79 2.70 -2.52 8.73
CA GLY A 79 1.69 -2.88 7.73
C GLY A 79 1.83 -4.32 7.24
N ARG A 80 3.05 -4.87 7.19
CA ARG A 80 3.27 -6.30 6.89
C ARG A 80 2.64 -7.23 7.92
N GLU A 81 2.82 -6.98 9.21
CA GLU A 81 2.23 -7.81 10.27
C GLU A 81 0.71 -7.78 10.20
N PHE A 82 0.14 -6.60 9.98
CA PHE A 82 -1.30 -6.45 9.77
C PHE A 82 -1.77 -7.19 8.51
N HIS A 83 -1.15 -6.95 7.35
CA HIS A 83 -1.55 -7.58 6.09
C HIS A 83 -1.41 -9.10 6.10
N ASP A 84 -0.32 -9.64 6.65
CA ASP A 84 -0.12 -11.09 6.75
C ASP A 84 -1.17 -11.74 7.67
N ALA A 85 -1.46 -11.12 8.83
CA ALA A 85 -2.54 -11.59 9.70
C ALA A 85 -3.91 -11.49 9.03
N ALA A 86 -4.22 -10.36 8.39
CA ALA A 86 -5.49 -10.12 7.71
C ALA A 86 -5.72 -11.12 6.57
N VAL A 87 -4.70 -11.39 5.76
CA VAL A 87 -4.78 -12.37 4.65
C VAL A 87 -4.96 -13.79 5.18
N ARG A 88 -4.32 -14.15 6.30
CA ARG A 88 -4.54 -15.47 6.93
C ARG A 88 -5.97 -15.65 7.41
N VAL A 89 -6.52 -14.63 8.09
CA VAL A 89 -7.93 -14.63 8.47
C VAL A 89 -8.82 -14.74 7.22
N LEU A 90 -8.59 -13.92 6.20
CA LEU A 90 -9.36 -13.98 4.96
C LEU A 90 -9.34 -15.38 4.31
N ALA A 91 -8.21 -16.07 4.33
CA ALA A 91 -8.07 -17.42 3.80
C ALA A 91 -8.87 -18.47 4.60
N GLU A 92 -9.06 -18.26 5.90
CA GLU A 92 -9.88 -19.11 6.77
C GLU A 92 -11.39 -18.86 6.61
N HIS A 93 -11.76 -17.69 6.06
CA HIS A 93 -13.14 -17.25 5.85
C HIS A 93 -13.56 -17.28 4.36
N ALA A 94 -13.07 -18.25 3.59
CA ALA A 94 -13.32 -18.34 2.15
C ALA A 94 -14.82 -18.42 1.76
N ASP A 95 -15.64 -19.07 2.58
CA ASP A 95 -17.08 -19.19 2.33
C ASP A 95 -17.78 -17.81 2.39
N GLU A 96 -17.38 -16.94 3.31
CA GLU A 96 -17.95 -15.58 3.43
C GLU A 96 -17.59 -14.71 2.20
N ILE A 97 -16.45 -14.97 1.57
CA ILE A 97 -16.07 -14.30 0.32
C ILE A 97 -16.99 -14.75 -0.82
N VAL A 98 -17.31 -16.04 -0.90
CA VAL A 98 -18.24 -16.57 -1.90
C VAL A 98 -19.61 -15.94 -1.73
N ASP A 99 -20.13 -15.90 -0.51
CA ASP A 99 -21.43 -15.29 -0.21
C ASP A 99 -21.43 -13.81 -0.61
N ARG A 100 -20.39 -13.05 -0.26
CA ARG A 100 -20.28 -11.63 -0.67
C ARG A 100 -20.31 -11.43 -2.18
N ILE A 101 -19.62 -12.29 -2.94
CA ILE A 101 -19.59 -12.20 -4.41
C ILE A 101 -20.98 -12.51 -5.00
N LEU A 102 -21.68 -13.49 -4.44
CA LEU A 102 -23.03 -13.84 -4.90
C LEU A 102 -24.02 -12.70 -4.60
N ASP A 103 -23.96 -12.14 -3.38
CA ASP A 103 -24.79 -11.00 -2.97
C ASP A 103 -24.59 -9.78 -3.88
N GLU A 104 -23.35 -9.48 -4.30
CA GLU A 104 -23.09 -8.38 -5.23
C GLU A 104 -23.67 -8.65 -6.62
N ARG A 105 -23.59 -9.89 -7.11
CA ARG A 105 -24.14 -10.28 -8.42
C ARG A 105 -25.67 -10.31 -8.46
N GLU A 106 -26.33 -10.54 -7.33
CA GLU A 106 -27.78 -10.48 -7.23
C GLU A 106 -28.30 -9.03 -7.18
N GLN A 107 -27.44 -8.07 -6.84
CA GLN A 107 -27.75 -6.64 -6.79
C GLN A 107 -27.54 -5.91 -8.13
N ASP A 108 -26.82 -6.52 -9.08
CA ASP A 108 -26.63 -6.06 -10.46
C ASP A 108 -27.77 -6.50 -11.40
#